data_AF-A0A2G6CG39-F1
#
_entry.id   AF-A0A2G6CG39-F1
#
_cell.length_a   1.000
_cell.length_b   1.000
_cell.length_c   1.000
_cell.angle_alpha   90.00
_cell.angle_beta   90.00
_cell.angle_gamma   90.00
#
_symmetry.space_group_name_H-M   'P 1'
#
loop_
_entity.id
_entity.type
_entity.pdbx_description
1 polymer ?
#
loop_
_entity_poly.entity_id
_entity_poly.type
_entity_poly.pdbx_seq_one_letter_code
_entity_poly.pdbx_strand_id
1 'polypeptide(L)'
;MAVRDEAPANAFTTDGCSGGMSNIWRGLTATFPDLATDIGAHPPWESCCITHDQAYHIAGNATTARASFDARLTADETLRECVAATQTDLSPQTQQALADAMFHAVRTGGGPCTGLPWRWGYGLPRCIGFFQ
;
A
#
# COMPACT_ATOMS: atom_id res chain seq x y z
N MET A 1 22.30 1.79 17.27
CA MET A 1 21.03 1.98 16.52
C MET A 1 21.39 2.79 15.29
N ALA A 2 21.18 2.28 14.08
CA ALA A 2 21.46 3.04 12.86
C ALA A 2 20.40 4.15 12.73
N VAL A 3 20.85 5.40 12.71
CA VAL A 3 20.02 6.58 12.44
C VAL A 3 20.01 6.79 10.92
N ARG A 4 18.87 7.21 10.38
CA ARG A 4 18.72 7.48 8.94
C ARG A 4 19.59 8.68 8.52
N ASP A 5 20.47 8.51 7.53
CA ASP A 5 21.14 9.64 6.85
C ASP A 5 20.12 10.47 6.06
N GLU A 6 20.35 11.79 5.96
CA GLU A 6 19.46 12.77 5.30
C GLU A 6 19.48 12.69 3.76
N ALA A 7 19.62 11.51 3.17
CA ALA A 7 19.50 11.35 1.73
C ALA A 7 18.06 11.68 1.29
N PRO A 8 17.87 12.51 0.24
CA PRO A 8 16.54 12.80 -0.27
C PRO A 8 15.89 11.52 -0.79
N ALA A 9 14.60 11.36 -0.51
CA ALA A 9 13.82 10.25 -1.05
C ALA A 9 13.77 10.33 -2.58
N ASN A 10 13.68 9.17 -3.23
CA ASN A 10 13.38 9.09 -4.66
C ASN A 10 12.03 9.75 -4.98
N ALA A 11 11.73 9.92 -6.27
CA ALA A 11 10.40 10.38 -6.68
C ALA A 11 9.33 9.37 -6.28
N PHE A 12 8.19 9.87 -5.78
CA PHE A 12 7.03 9.05 -5.47
C PHE A 12 6.44 8.41 -6.73
N THR A 13 6.07 7.13 -6.62
CA THR A 13 5.42 6.36 -7.68
C THR A 13 4.36 5.46 -7.06
N THR A 14 3.22 5.28 -7.72
CA THR A 14 2.16 4.38 -7.27
C THR A 14 1.63 3.58 -8.45
N ASP A 15 1.29 2.31 -8.22
CA ASP A 15 0.55 1.46 -9.17
C ASP A 15 -0.95 1.36 -8.84
N GLY A 16 -1.42 2.16 -7.88
CA GLY A 16 -2.74 2.05 -7.28
C GLY A 16 -2.70 1.07 -6.10
N CYS A 17 -3.56 0.06 -6.12
CA CYS A 17 -3.43 -1.07 -5.21
C CYS A 17 -2.37 -2.03 -5.73
N SER A 18 -1.29 -2.17 -4.96
CA SER A 18 -0.10 -2.94 -5.30
C SER A 18 -0.35 -4.42 -5.59
N GLY A 19 0.67 -5.09 -6.15
CA GLY A 19 0.56 -6.48 -6.59
C GLY A 19 -0.22 -6.62 -7.91
N GLY A 20 -0.39 -5.52 -8.64
CA GLY A 20 -1.10 -5.50 -9.92
C GLY A 20 -2.63 -5.46 -9.81
N MET A 21 -3.20 -5.32 -8.61
CA MET A 21 -4.65 -5.35 -8.39
C MET A 21 -5.38 -4.28 -9.23
N SER A 22 -4.90 -3.04 -9.17
CA SER A 22 -5.46 -1.93 -9.94
C SER A 22 -5.33 -2.13 -11.46
N ASN A 23 -4.22 -2.69 -11.92
CA ASN A 23 -4.01 -2.98 -13.34
C ASN A 23 -4.93 -4.09 -13.85
N ILE A 24 -5.12 -5.15 -13.06
CA ILE A 24 -6.03 -6.25 -13.39
C ILE A 24 -7.49 -5.74 -13.43
N TRP A 25 -7.90 -4.92 -12.47
CA TRP A 25 -9.24 -4.32 -12.45
C TRP A 25 -9.53 -3.50 -13.72
N ARG A 26 -8.61 -2.59 -14.08
CA ARG A 26 -8.71 -1.80 -15.30
C ARG A 26 -8.73 -2.68 -16.55
N GLY A 27 -7.91 -3.73 -16.60
CA GLY A 27 -7.90 -4.67 -17.72
C GLY A 27 -9.23 -5.39 -17.91
N LEU A 28 -9.84 -5.86 -16.82
CA LEU A 28 -11.14 -6.53 -16.86
C LEU A 28 -12.26 -5.58 -17.30
N THR A 29 -12.32 -4.39 -16.72
CA THR A 29 -13.36 -3.39 -17.04
C THR A 29 -13.20 -2.80 -18.43
N ALA A 30 -11.97 -2.68 -18.94
CA ALA A 30 -11.73 -2.33 -20.34
C ALA A 30 -12.15 -3.45 -21.31
N THR A 31 -12.06 -4.72 -20.89
CA THR A 31 -12.46 -5.88 -21.71
C THR A 31 -13.97 -6.09 -21.72
N PHE A 32 -14.64 -5.79 -20.59
CA PHE A 32 -16.08 -5.99 -20.39
C PHE A 32 -16.76 -4.68 -19.97
N PRO A 33 -17.25 -3.87 -20.93
CA PRO A 33 -17.83 -2.54 -20.63
C PRO A 33 -19.03 -2.56 -19.69
N ASP A 34 -19.84 -3.62 -19.73
CA ASP A 34 -20.98 -3.79 -18.80
C ASP A 34 -20.48 -3.90 -17.36
N LEU A 35 -19.38 -4.65 -17.14
CA LEU A 35 -18.73 -4.72 -15.83
C LEU A 35 -18.24 -3.36 -15.37
N ALA A 36 -17.65 -2.55 -16.27
CA ALA A 36 -17.20 -1.20 -15.94
C ALA A 36 -18.34 -0.29 -15.49
N THR A 37 -19.55 -0.50 -16.02
CA THR A 37 -20.76 0.22 -15.62
C THR A 37 -21.20 -0.18 -14.21
N ASP A 38 -21.10 -1.47 -13.89
CA ASP A 38 -21.54 -2.02 -12.61
C ASP A 38 -20.57 -1.73 -11.46
N ILE A 39 -19.26 -1.90 -11.67
CA ILE A 39 -18.24 -1.84 -10.60
C ILE A 39 -17.30 -0.63 -10.70
N GLY A 40 -17.42 0.17 -11.76
CA GLY A 40 -16.53 1.28 -12.06
C GLY A 40 -15.21 0.85 -12.71
N ALA A 41 -14.56 1.78 -13.43
CA ALA A 41 -13.31 1.51 -14.14
C ALA A 41 -12.08 1.29 -13.23
N HIS A 42 -12.21 1.62 -11.93
CA HIS A 42 -11.15 1.51 -10.92
C HIS A 42 -11.70 0.86 -9.66
N PRO A 43 -10.86 0.17 -8.86
CA PRO A 43 -11.27 -0.28 -7.53
C PRO A 43 -11.78 0.91 -6.70
N PRO A 44 -12.96 0.82 -6.06
CA PRO A 44 -13.52 1.93 -5.28
C PRO A 44 -12.58 2.45 -4.17
N TRP A 45 -11.70 1.58 -3.66
CA TRP A 45 -10.72 1.88 -2.61
C TRP A 45 -9.32 2.23 -3.14
N GLU A 46 -9.12 2.46 -4.44
CA GLU A 46 -7.80 2.74 -5.03
C GLU A 46 -7.13 3.97 -4.40
N SER A 47 -7.90 4.99 -4.03
CA SER A 47 -7.40 6.18 -3.33
C SER A 47 -6.82 5.87 -1.95
N CYS A 48 -7.35 4.86 -1.24
CA CYS A 48 -6.80 4.38 0.02
C CYS A 48 -5.40 3.77 -0.20
N CYS A 49 -5.24 2.99 -1.27
CA CYS A 49 -3.95 2.39 -1.64
C CYS A 49 -2.91 3.46 -2.00
N ILE A 50 -3.29 4.48 -2.79
CA ILE A 50 -2.38 5.58 -3.15
C ILE A 50 -1.91 6.35 -1.89
N THR A 51 -2.81 6.58 -0.94
CA THR A 51 -2.47 7.22 0.35
C THR A 51 -1.51 6.35 1.17
N HIS A 52 -1.75 5.03 1.18
CA HIS A 52 -0.86 4.06 1.84
C HIS A 52 0.54 4.04 1.21
N ASP A 53 0.62 4.05 -0.12
CA ASP A 53 1.88 4.13 -0.86
C ASP A 53 2.69 5.36 -0.50
N GLN A 54 2.03 6.51 -0.26
CA GLN A 54 2.72 7.75 0.16
C GLN A 54 3.37 7.58 1.53
N ALA A 55 2.66 6.95 2.48
CA ALA A 55 3.21 6.66 3.80
C ALA A 55 4.37 5.66 3.72
N TYR A 56 4.23 4.63 2.88
CA TYR A 56 5.24 3.62 2.62
C TYR A 56 6.48 4.21 1.95
N HIS A 57 6.32 5.14 1.01
CA HIS A 57 7.41 5.78 0.28
C HIS A 57 8.45 6.40 1.22
N ILE A 58 7.99 7.20 2.18
CA ILE A 58 8.82 7.97 3.12
C ILE A 58 9.09 7.26 4.44
N ALA A 59 8.61 6.03 4.59
CA ALA A 59 8.66 5.25 5.83
C ALA A 59 8.15 6.03 7.05
N GLY A 60 7.05 6.79 6.89
CA GLY A 60 6.49 7.68 7.91
C GLY A 60 7.49 8.68 8.51
N ASN A 61 8.55 9.06 7.76
CA ASN A 61 9.66 9.89 8.23
C ASN A 61 10.40 9.36 9.47
N ALA A 62 10.26 8.08 9.78
CA ALA A 62 10.90 7.50 10.94
C ALA A 62 12.43 7.48 10.83
N THR A 63 13.11 7.90 11.90
CA THR A 63 14.58 7.93 12.02
C THR A 63 15.12 6.84 12.93
N THR A 64 14.24 6.10 13.62
CA THR A 64 14.59 4.98 14.51
C THR A 64 13.80 3.73 14.12
N ALA A 65 14.34 2.55 14.46
CA ALA A 65 13.68 1.28 14.17
C ALA A 65 12.30 1.18 14.85
N ARG A 66 12.16 1.68 16.09
CA ARG A 66 10.89 1.66 16.81
C ARG A 66 9.86 2.58 16.16
N ALA A 67 10.24 3.83 15.88
CA ALA A 67 9.36 4.76 15.17
C ALA A 67 8.96 4.23 13.79
N SER A 68 9.88 3.53 13.10
CA SER A 68 9.58 2.92 11.79
C SER A 68 8.60 1.76 11.90
N PHE A 69 8.71 0.94 12.94
CA PHE A 69 7.77 -0.15 13.18
C PHE A 69 6.37 0.40 13.46
N ASP A 70 6.29 1.38 14.36
CA ASP A 70 5.03 2.01 14.77
C ASP A 70 4.39 2.76 13.58
N ALA A 71 5.17 3.53 12.81
CA ALA A 71 4.69 4.24 11.62
C ALA A 71 4.15 3.30 10.54
N ARG A 72 4.79 2.14 10.34
CA ARG A 72 4.29 1.13 9.40
C ARG A 72 2.96 0.55 9.86
N LEU A 73 2.85 0.21 11.15
CA LEU A 73 1.59 -0.27 11.72
C LEU A 73 0.46 0.76 11.53
N THR A 74 0.72 2.03 11.85
CA THR A 74 -0.25 3.11 11.65
C THR A 74 -0.66 3.26 10.18
N ALA A 75 0.28 3.18 9.23
CA ALA A 75 -0.04 3.23 7.81
C ALA A 75 -0.96 2.06 7.41
N ASP A 76 -0.66 0.85 7.86
CA ASP A 76 -1.42 -0.36 7.58
C ASP A 76 -2.83 -0.30 8.18
N GLU A 77 -2.97 0.19 9.42
CA GLU A 77 -4.27 0.41 10.08
C GLU A 77 -5.09 1.50 9.39
N THR A 78 -4.45 2.59 8.96
CA THR A 78 -5.10 3.67 8.20
C THR A 78 -5.65 3.16 6.87
N LEU A 79 -4.92 2.28 6.17
CA LEU A 79 -5.41 1.61 4.96
C LEU A 79 -6.66 0.79 5.27
N ARG A 80 -6.61 -0.03 6.33
CA ARG A 80 -7.73 -0.87 6.76
C ARG A 80 -8.98 -0.04 7.02
N GLU A 81 -8.85 1.05 7.78
CA GLU A 81 -9.97 1.93 8.10
C GLU A 81 -10.54 2.63 6.86
N CYS A 82 -9.67 3.13 5.97
CA CYS A 82 -10.09 3.75 4.71
C CYS A 82 -10.85 2.77 3.81
N VAL A 83 -10.34 1.54 3.66
CA VAL A 83 -11.00 0.49 2.89
C VAL A 83 -12.33 0.12 3.53
N ALA A 84 -12.40 -0.07 4.85
CA ALA A 84 -13.64 -0.39 5.55
C ALA A 84 -14.72 0.70 5.39
N ALA A 85 -14.30 1.97 5.30
CA ALA A 85 -15.19 3.12 5.11
C ALA A 85 -15.55 3.39 3.63
N THR A 86 -14.92 2.70 2.68
CA THR A 86 -15.18 2.89 1.25
C THR A 86 -16.60 2.44 0.91
N GLN A 87 -17.37 3.31 0.25
CA GLN A 87 -18.71 2.99 -0.20
C GLN A 87 -18.67 2.03 -1.39
N THR A 88 -19.32 0.88 -1.25
CA THR A 88 -19.48 -0.15 -2.28
C THR A 88 -20.84 -0.81 -2.11
N ASP A 89 -21.22 -1.67 -3.06
CA ASP A 89 -22.43 -2.52 -2.96
C ASP A 89 -22.21 -3.78 -2.09
N LEU A 90 -21.04 -3.93 -1.48
CA LEU A 90 -20.74 -5.05 -0.60
C LEU A 90 -21.48 -4.91 0.74
N SER A 91 -21.84 -6.04 1.35
CA SER A 91 -22.33 -6.03 2.72
C SER A 91 -21.28 -5.44 3.67
N PRO A 92 -21.66 -4.80 4.79
CA PRO A 92 -20.70 -4.28 5.76
C PRO A 92 -19.70 -5.34 6.24
N GLN A 93 -20.14 -6.59 6.41
CA GLN A 93 -19.29 -7.71 6.80
C GLN A 93 -18.26 -8.05 5.72
N THR A 94 -18.67 -8.05 4.45
CA THR A 94 -17.78 -8.30 3.31
C THR A 94 -16.78 -7.15 3.12
N GLN A 95 -17.23 -5.90 3.27
CA GLN A 95 -16.35 -4.72 3.22
C GLN A 95 -15.29 -4.76 4.32
N GLN A 96 -15.68 -5.14 5.54
CA GLN A 96 -14.73 -5.31 6.64
C GLN A 96 -13.76 -6.47 6.39
N ALA A 97 -14.24 -7.61 5.88
CA ALA A 97 -13.37 -8.74 5.55
C ALA A 97 -12.34 -8.38 4.45
N LEU A 98 -12.73 -7.58 3.47
CA LEU A 98 -11.82 -7.03 2.46
C LEU A 98 -10.75 -6.13 3.12
N ALA A 99 -11.16 -5.21 3.98
CA ALA A 99 -10.24 -4.34 4.71
C ALA A 99 -9.23 -5.13 5.56
N ASP A 100 -9.69 -6.15 6.28
CA ASP A 100 -8.85 -7.03 7.09
C ASP A 100 -7.87 -7.83 6.22
N ALA A 101 -8.33 -8.35 5.08
CA ALA A 101 -7.48 -9.05 4.13
C ALA A 101 -6.39 -8.12 3.57
N MET A 102 -6.72 -6.87 3.23
CA MET A 102 -5.74 -5.88 2.75
C MET A 102 -4.72 -5.55 3.84
N PHE A 103 -5.15 -5.35 5.09
CA PHE A 103 -4.25 -5.15 6.24
C PHE A 103 -3.24 -6.30 6.36
N HIS A 104 -3.71 -7.55 6.38
CA HIS A 104 -2.83 -8.71 6.50
C HIS A 104 -1.88 -8.87 5.30
N ALA A 105 -2.34 -8.56 4.09
CA ALA A 105 -1.51 -8.57 2.89
C ALA A 105 -0.35 -7.56 2.98
N VAL A 106 -0.59 -6.32 3.40
CA VAL A 106 0.48 -5.31 3.51
C VAL A 106 1.41 -5.58 4.71
N ARG A 107 0.88 -6.13 5.81
CA ARG A 107 1.68 -6.56 6.96
C ARG A 107 2.72 -7.62 6.58
N THR A 108 2.33 -8.56 5.73
CA THR A 108 3.16 -9.71 5.35
C THR A 108 4.02 -9.43 4.12
N GLY A 109 3.46 -8.80 3.08
CA GLY A 109 4.15 -8.53 1.81
C GLY A 109 4.93 -7.21 1.75
N GLY A 110 4.59 -6.24 2.59
CA GLY A 110 5.15 -4.87 2.57
C GLY A 110 6.43 -4.68 3.39
N GLY A 111 7.15 -5.74 3.74
CA GLY A 111 8.35 -5.65 4.59
C GLY A 111 9.45 -4.77 3.99
N PRO A 112 10.29 -4.11 4.82
CA PRO A 112 11.47 -3.40 4.34
C PRO A 112 12.51 -4.39 3.78
N CYS A 113 13.49 -3.87 3.06
CA CYS A 113 14.60 -4.66 2.49
C CYS A 113 14.18 -5.80 1.54
N THR A 114 12.94 -5.82 1.07
CA THR A 114 12.50 -6.70 0.00
C THR A 114 12.89 -6.08 -1.35
N GLY A 115 13.03 -6.91 -2.39
CA GLY A 115 13.21 -6.42 -3.76
C GLY A 115 11.91 -5.87 -4.39
N LEU A 116 10.82 -5.82 -3.63
CA LEU A 116 9.50 -5.44 -4.13
C LEU A 116 9.40 -3.91 -4.30
N PRO A 117 8.71 -3.44 -5.35
CA PRO A 117 8.61 -2.01 -5.62
C PRO A 117 7.69 -1.29 -4.61
N TRP A 118 6.77 -2.01 -3.95
CA TRP A 118 5.86 -1.51 -2.90
C TRP A 118 6.34 -1.81 -1.46
N ARG A 119 7.65 -2.04 -1.26
CA ARG A 119 8.21 -2.30 0.09
C ARG A 119 8.03 -1.09 1.02
N TRP A 120 8.01 -1.33 2.33
CA TRP A 120 8.15 -0.24 3.30
C TRP A 120 9.46 0.54 3.07
N GLY A 121 9.36 1.86 2.96
CA GLY A 121 10.46 2.76 2.64
C GLY A 121 10.94 2.65 1.19
N TYR A 122 10.06 2.40 0.22
CA TYR A 122 10.53 2.18 -1.16
C TYR A 122 11.19 3.40 -1.80
N GLY A 123 10.89 4.61 -1.30
CA GLY A 123 11.55 5.86 -1.67
C GLY A 123 12.96 6.01 -1.10
N LEU A 124 13.31 5.22 -0.08
CA LEU A 124 14.62 5.25 0.57
C LEU A 124 15.62 4.32 -0.13
N PRO A 125 16.93 4.54 0.04
CA PRO A 125 17.95 3.62 -0.44
C PRO A 125 17.65 2.17 -0.05
N ARG A 126 17.95 1.23 -0.95
CA ARG A 126 17.82 -0.20 -0.64
C ARG A 126 18.74 -0.56 0.52
N CYS A 127 18.37 -1.58 1.27
CA CYS A 127 19.23 -2.14 2.31
C CYS A 127 20.47 -2.74 1.63
N ILE A 128 21.59 -2.02 1.68
CA ILE A 128 22.89 -2.48 1.21
C ILE A 128 23.62 -3.04 2.43
N GLY A 129 23.96 -4.34 2.46
CA GLY A 129 24.92 -4.90 3.44
C GLY A 129 24.50 -6.10 4.30
N PHE A 130 24.09 -7.23 3.71
CA PHE A 130 24.18 -8.56 4.38
C PHE A 130 25.33 -9.44 3.84
N PHE A 131 26.25 -8.87 3.04
CA PHE A 131 27.44 -9.56 2.52
C PHE A 131 28.68 -8.65 2.54
N GLN A 132 29.16 -8.30 3.73
CA GLN A 132 30.57 -8.02 3.98
C GLN A 132 30.98 -8.73 5.27
#